data_AF-A0A932S298-F1
#
_entry.id   AF-A0A932S298-F1
#
_cell.length_a   1.000
_cell.length_b   1.000
_cell.length_c   1.000
_cell.angle_alpha   90.00
_cell.angle_beta   90.00
_cell.angle_gamma   90.00
#
_symmetry.space_group_name_H-M   'P 1'
#
loop_
_entity.id
_entity.type
_entity.pdbx_description
1 polymer ?
#
loop_
_entity_poly.entity_id
_entity_poly.type
_entity_poly.pdbx_seq_one_letter_code
_entity_poly.pdbx_strand_id
1 'polypeptide(L)'
;MSINFFELNHRARVSLAAEIHSRPFLKLNAPELISHLAVYPDAQMVDANATAHELQHAILASLCAHFAVAPPAQDAKYFYVDLGAFRLKWECHTEFASYTFAQHRRAAGSLEQALQQMPIRHIPESWLAHLQGQILVAAHVILDARKIPADDWETELQHLFKGNTLAACKTMQGGEFWSDFVVHADGFSRFVIRDVEMRAQQAGRLTQRILEIETYRMMALLGLPIAQKTTPQLNAIENSLVELASAMVESDHANDGHLSDHEGDSERHLLEKITHLAARIEKLSLENNYRFSASKAYFSLVLARIEELREERLQGLPMVAEFMDRRLRPAMNTCDAVSNRQEALARRIAHSNDLLRTRVGIVQEMQNRQILQSMNARAAQQLHLQQAVEGLSVAAISYYVIGLFGYVAKAAKEVGWLAHTESAVGIMVPVVLGSVWWGLRRMHHAIKLK
;
A
#
# COMPACT_ATOMS: atom_id res chain seq x y z
N MET A 1 36.42 -32.15 -35.45
CA MET A 1 36.38 -31.35 -34.21
C MET A 1 34.95 -31.43 -33.70
N SER A 2 34.69 -32.16 -32.61
CA SER A 2 33.33 -32.21 -32.05
C SER A 2 33.07 -30.91 -31.32
N ILE A 3 32.00 -30.21 -31.69
CA ILE A 3 31.58 -29.00 -30.99
C ILE A 3 31.13 -29.42 -29.59
N ASN A 4 31.76 -28.87 -28.55
CA ASN A 4 31.28 -29.03 -27.18
C ASN A 4 30.05 -28.12 -26.97
N PHE A 5 28.85 -28.68 -27.14
CA PHE A 5 27.61 -27.93 -27.02
C PHE A 5 27.40 -27.29 -25.63
N PHE A 6 28.08 -27.76 -24.58
CA PHE A 6 28.01 -27.12 -23.27
C PHE A 6 28.65 -25.72 -23.26
N GLU A 7 29.70 -25.51 -24.04
CA GLU A 7 30.38 -24.21 -24.16
C GLU A 7 29.56 -23.20 -24.99
N LEU A 8 28.61 -23.69 -25.78
CA LEU A 8 27.65 -22.86 -26.54
C LEU A 8 26.42 -22.46 -25.71
N ASN A 9 26.24 -23.01 -24.51
CA ASN A 9 25.08 -22.69 -23.70
C ASN A 9 25.17 -21.28 -23.14
N HIS A 10 24.09 -20.52 -23.31
CA HIS A 10 23.84 -19.35 -22.48
C HIS A 10 23.94 -19.74 -20.99
N ARG A 11 24.61 -18.92 -20.16
CA ARG A 11 24.92 -19.22 -18.75
C ARG A 11 23.69 -19.64 -17.93
N ALA A 12 22.52 -19.09 -18.24
CA ALA A 12 21.27 -19.39 -17.54
C ALA A 12 20.45 -20.56 -18.15
N ARG A 13 20.84 -21.13 -19.30
CA ARG A 13 20.00 -22.10 -20.02
C ARG A 13 19.65 -23.31 -19.16
N VAL A 14 20.65 -23.88 -18.48
CA VAL A 14 20.46 -25.10 -17.68
C VAL A 14 19.61 -24.83 -16.45
N SER A 15 19.86 -23.73 -15.73
CA SER A 15 19.07 -23.38 -14.54
C SER A 15 17.61 -23.04 -14.89
N LEU A 16 17.38 -22.28 -15.95
CA LEU A 16 16.02 -21.96 -16.42
C LEU A 16 15.28 -23.22 -16.93
N ALA A 17 15.98 -24.12 -17.63
CA ALA A 17 15.39 -25.39 -18.05
C ALA A 17 15.07 -26.30 -16.86
N ALA A 18 15.90 -26.30 -15.81
CA ALA A 18 15.67 -27.04 -14.59
C ALA A 18 14.49 -26.50 -13.78
N GLU A 19 14.24 -25.18 -13.77
CA GLU A 19 13.11 -24.56 -13.07
C GLU A 19 11.74 -25.08 -13.55
N ILE A 20 11.60 -25.44 -14.83
CA ILE A 20 10.35 -26.00 -15.37
C ILE A 20 10.12 -27.43 -14.87
N HIS A 21 11.19 -28.21 -14.68
CA HIS A 21 11.13 -29.62 -14.30
C HIS A 21 11.22 -29.85 -12.79
N SER A 22 11.45 -28.79 -12.00
CA SER A 22 11.61 -28.88 -10.53
C SER A 22 10.31 -29.18 -9.79
N ARG A 23 9.15 -29.22 -10.48
CA ARG A 23 7.80 -29.34 -9.90
C ARG A 23 7.10 -30.67 -10.24
N PRO A 24 7.67 -31.85 -9.96
CA PRO A 24 7.01 -33.11 -10.27
C PRO A 24 5.78 -33.33 -9.36
N PHE A 25 4.69 -33.84 -9.95
CA PHE A 25 3.54 -34.31 -9.20
C PHE A 25 3.91 -35.54 -8.37
N LEU A 26 3.28 -35.70 -7.19
CA LEU A 26 3.34 -36.96 -6.45
C LEU A 26 2.83 -38.10 -7.33
N LYS A 27 3.58 -39.19 -7.41
CA LYS A 27 3.12 -40.43 -8.06
C LYS A 27 2.20 -41.17 -7.09
N LEU A 28 0.91 -40.90 -7.20
CA LEU A 28 -0.13 -41.53 -6.37
C LEU A 28 -0.82 -42.64 -7.18
N ASN A 29 -0.99 -43.83 -6.56
CA ASN A 29 -1.77 -44.93 -7.12
C ASN A 29 -2.79 -45.39 -6.09
N ALA A 30 -4.08 -45.22 -6.41
CA ALA A 30 -5.15 -45.60 -5.51
C ALA A 30 -5.06 -47.10 -5.12
N PRO A 31 -5.33 -47.46 -3.85
CA PRO A 31 -5.77 -46.59 -2.78
C PRO A 31 -4.61 -45.92 -2.01
N GLU A 32 -4.73 -44.62 -1.72
CA GLU A 32 -3.77 -43.86 -0.91
C GLU A 32 -4.46 -42.93 0.08
N LEU A 33 -3.72 -42.58 1.14
CA LEU A 33 -4.11 -41.58 2.12
C LEU A 33 -3.09 -40.44 2.10
N ILE A 34 -3.59 -39.21 2.11
CA ILE A 34 -2.76 -38.01 2.04
C ILE A 34 -3.15 -37.06 3.18
N SER A 35 -2.14 -36.56 3.89
CA SER A 35 -2.28 -35.43 4.81
C SER A 35 -1.47 -34.27 4.27
N HIS A 36 -2.05 -33.07 4.27
CA HIS A 36 -1.43 -31.87 3.73
C HIS A 36 -1.49 -30.75 4.76
N LEU A 37 -0.38 -30.04 4.94
CA LEU A 37 -0.28 -28.84 5.75
C LEU A 37 0.25 -27.69 4.89
N ALA A 38 -0.39 -26.52 4.94
CA ALA A 38 0.20 -25.27 4.45
C ALA A 38 0.58 -24.41 5.66
N VAL A 39 1.88 -24.24 5.85
CA VAL A 39 2.48 -23.49 6.96
C VAL A 39 2.78 -22.08 6.49
N TYR A 40 1.99 -21.13 7.00
CA TYR A 40 2.14 -19.70 6.81
C TYR A 40 2.79 -19.11 8.06
N PRO A 41 4.09 -18.77 8.04
CA PRO A 41 4.80 -18.29 9.21
C PRO A 41 4.32 -16.89 9.57
N ASP A 42 4.08 -16.64 10.86
CA ASP A 42 3.71 -15.31 11.34
C ASP A 42 4.94 -14.39 11.34
N ALA A 43 4.83 -13.23 10.68
CA ALA A 43 5.86 -12.20 10.64
C ALA A 43 6.26 -11.67 12.03
N GLN A 44 5.39 -11.81 13.05
CA GLN A 44 5.72 -11.42 14.43
C GLN A 44 6.61 -12.44 15.16
N MET A 45 6.68 -13.69 14.67
CA MET A 45 7.53 -14.76 15.22
C MET A 45 8.87 -14.89 14.49
N VAL A 46 9.08 -14.10 13.44
CA VAL A 46 10.33 -14.08 12.68
C VAL A 46 11.33 -13.21 13.45
N ASP A 47 12.45 -13.80 13.89
CA ASP A 47 13.62 -13.04 14.34
C ASP A 47 13.91 -11.96 13.29
N ALA A 48 14.15 -10.71 13.71
CA ALA A 48 14.27 -9.56 12.80
C ALA A 48 15.30 -9.72 11.66
N ASN A 49 16.18 -10.73 11.75
CA ASN A 49 17.24 -11.05 10.79
C ASN A 49 16.98 -12.30 9.92
N ALA A 50 15.98 -13.13 10.22
CA ALA A 50 15.71 -14.35 9.46
C ALA A 50 14.69 -14.09 8.35
N THR A 51 14.95 -14.60 7.15
CA THR A 51 13.97 -14.55 6.06
C THR A 51 12.90 -15.63 6.26
N ALA A 52 11.68 -15.40 5.73
CA ALA A 52 10.62 -16.41 5.73
C ALA A 52 11.08 -17.74 5.08
N HIS A 53 11.96 -17.66 4.08
CA HIS A 53 12.56 -18.81 3.42
C HIS A 53 13.43 -19.64 4.38
N GLU A 54 14.33 -18.99 5.13
CA GLU A 54 15.20 -19.66 6.10
C GLU A 54 14.39 -20.34 7.20
N LEU A 55 13.33 -19.70 7.69
CA LEU A 55 12.44 -20.31 8.68
C LEU A 55 11.78 -21.58 8.15
N GLN A 56 11.26 -21.55 6.92
CA GLN A 56 10.66 -22.73 6.29
C GLN A 56 11.67 -23.87 6.10
N HIS A 57 12.90 -23.54 5.70
CA HIS A 57 13.98 -24.52 5.62
C HIS A 57 14.35 -25.10 6.98
N ALA A 58 14.40 -24.29 8.05
CA ALA A 58 14.67 -24.76 9.40
C ALA A 58 13.58 -25.73 9.90
N ILE A 59 12.31 -25.40 9.65
CA ILE A 59 11.17 -26.26 9.97
C ILE A 59 11.31 -27.61 9.24
N LEU A 60 11.57 -27.61 7.93
CA LEU A 60 11.79 -28.85 7.17
C LEU A 60 13.03 -29.62 7.66
N ALA A 61 14.14 -28.93 7.91
CA ALA A 61 15.40 -29.57 8.32
C ALA A 61 15.25 -30.29 9.66
N SER A 62 14.49 -29.74 10.60
CA SER A 62 14.19 -30.42 11.87
C SER A 62 13.39 -31.72 11.68
N LEU A 63 12.46 -31.75 10.72
CA LEU A 63 11.73 -32.96 10.34
C LEU A 63 12.66 -33.99 9.67
N CYS A 64 13.52 -33.53 8.77
CA CYS A 64 14.51 -34.37 8.09
C CYS A 64 15.47 -35.01 9.09
N ALA A 65 15.93 -34.25 10.09
CA ALA A 65 16.80 -34.73 11.16
C ALA A 65 16.12 -35.82 12.00
N HIS A 66 14.83 -35.66 12.33
CA HIS A 66 14.06 -36.67 13.05
C HIS A 66 14.03 -38.02 12.30
N PHE A 67 13.87 -37.99 10.97
CA PHE A 67 13.84 -39.19 10.13
C PHE A 67 15.21 -39.62 9.58
N ALA A 68 16.30 -39.01 10.05
CA ALA A 68 17.68 -39.30 9.62
C ALA A 68 17.89 -39.21 8.09
N VAL A 69 17.26 -38.23 7.44
CA VAL A 69 17.44 -37.92 6.01
C VAL A 69 18.14 -36.58 5.83
N ALA A 70 18.94 -36.47 4.76
CA ALA A 70 19.59 -35.21 4.43
C ALA A 70 18.55 -34.16 3.99
N PRO A 71 18.56 -32.94 4.55
CA PRO A 71 17.70 -31.86 4.09
C PRO A 71 18.12 -31.39 2.69
N PRO A 72 17.23 -30.71 1.94
CA PRO A 72 17.60 -30.12 0.64
C PRO A 72 18.60 -28.96 0.81
N ALA A 73 19.21 -28.55 -0.32
CA ALA A 73 20.04 -27.34 -0.37
C ALA A 73 19.25 -26.09 0.06
N GLN A 74 19.95 -25.08 0.58
CA GLN A 74 19.32 -23.87 1.16
C GLN A 74 18.57 -22.99 0.15
N ASP A 75 18.75 -23.19 -1.15
CA ASP A 75 18.06 -22.48 -2.23
C ASP A 75 16.95 -23.34 -2.89
N ALA A 76 16.75 -24.57 -2.41
CA ALA A 76 15.79 -25.50 -2.98
C ALA A 76 14.36 -25.10 -2.62
N LYS A 77 13.51 -24.95 -3.63
CA LYS A 77 12.06 -24.70 -3.44
C LYS A 77 11.22 -25.96 -3.35
N TYR A 78 11.81 -27.11 -3.67
CA TYR A 78 11.12 -28.39 -3.77
C TYR A 78 11.95 -29.46 -3.11
N PHE A 79 11.29 -30.34 -2.36
CA PHE A 79 11.93 -31.49 -1.75
C PHE A 79 10.97 -32.68 -1.78
N TYR A 80 11.49 -33.84 -2.14
CA TYR A 80 10.75 -35.09 -2.12
C TYR A 80 11.62 -36.17 -1.49
N VAL A 81 11.05 -36.93 -0.57
CA VAL A 81 11.71 -38.07 0.06
C VAL A 81 10.71 -39.19 0.33
N ASP A 82 11.15 -40.42 0.07
CA ASP A 82 10.43 -41.63 0.47
C ASP A 82 11.02 -42.15 1.79
N LEU A 83 10.18 -42.18 2.83
CA LEU A 83 10.57 -42.60 4.19
C LEU A 83 10.09 -44.03 4.48
N GLY A 84 9.70 -44.78 3.46
CA GLY A 84 9.24 -46.17 3.53
C GLY A 84 7.78 -46.29 3.99
N ALA A 85 7.46 -45.81 5.20
CA ALA A 85 6.09 -45.85 5.72
C ALA A 85 5.17 -44.84 5.02
N PHE A 86 5.72 -43.67 4.66
CA PHE A 86 5.05 -42.61 3.94
C PHE A 86 6.08 -41.85 3.10
N ARG A 87 5.58 -41.03 2.16
CA ARG A 87 6.37 -40.13 1.32
C ARG A 87 6.07 -38.69 1.72
N LEU A 88 7.10 -37.86 1.72
CA LEU A 88 6.98 -36.42 1.95
C LEU A 88 7.28 -35.67 0.65
N LYS A 89 6.38 -34.80 0.24
CA LYS A 89 6.64 -33.72 -0.71
C LYS A 89 6.54 -32.39 0.04
N TRP A 90 7.57 -31.55 -0.10
CA TRP A 90 7.60 -30.20 0.42
C TRP A 90 7.81 -29.21 -0.71
N GLU A 91 7.06 -28.10 -0.66
CA GLU A 91 7.16 -27.01 -1.64
C GLU A 91 7.21 -25.67 -0.90
N CYS A 92 8.29 -24.91 -1.08
CA CYS A 92 8.43 -23.57 -0.56
C CYS A 92 7.90 -22.56 -1.58
N HIS A 93 6.85 -21.84 -1.19
CA HIS A 93 6.32 -20.71 -1.93
C HIS A 93 6.86 -19.41 -1.33
N THR A 94 6.48 -18.27 -1.92
CA THR A 94 6.92 -16.94 -1.45
C THR A 94 6.41 -16.64 -0.04
N GLU A 95 5.19 -17.06 0.31
CA GLU A 95 4.54 -16.68 1.57
C GLU A 95 4.31 -17.84 2.54
N PHE A 96 4.38 -19.08 2.07
CA PHE A 96 4.10 -20.27 2.87
C PHE A 96 4.91 -21.45 2.34
N ALA A 97 5.04 -22.53 3.11
CA ALA A 97 5.47 -23.81 2.58
C ALA A 97 4.41 -24.88 2.79
N SER A 98 4.31 -25.80 1.84
CA SER A 98 3.40 -26.94 1.95
C SER A 98 4.15 -28.22 2.27
N TYR A 99 3.52 -29.07 3.09
CA TYR A 99 3.99 -30.39 3.46
C TYR A 99 2.89 -31.39 3.11
N THR A 100 3.15 -32.26 2.14
CA THR A 100 2.22 -33.28 1.69
C THR A 100 2.80 -34.65 2.02
N PHE A 101 2.13 -35.34 2.94
CA PHE A 101 2.46 -36.68 3.39
C PHE A 101 1.53 -37.68 2.70
N ALA A 102 2.07 -38.63 1.95
CA ALA A 102 1.28 -39.61 1.22
C ALA A 102 1.71 -41.04 1.59
N GLN A 103 0.75 -41.91 1.88
CA GLN A 103 1.01 -43.31 2.17
C GLN A 103 0.05 -44.22 1.38
N HIS A 104 0.53 -45.41 1.05
CA HIS A 104 -0.32 -46.43 0.44
C HIS A 104 -1.28 -47.03 1.48
N ARG A 105 -2.54 -47.23 1.09
CA ARG A 105 -3.56 -47.79 1.98
C ARG A 105 -3.55 -49.32 1.88
N ARG A 106 -3.15 -50.01 2.96
CA ARG A 106 -2.99 -51.48 2.97
C ARG A 106 -4.30 -52.28 3.06
N ALA A 107 -5.35 -51.74 3.66
CA ALA A 107 -6.61 -52.46 3.88
C ALA A 107 -7.81 -51.77 3.22
N ALA A 108 -8.65 -52.57 2.55
CA ALA A 108 -9.95 -52.14 2.05
C ALA A 108 -10.94 -52.08 3.23
N GLY A 109 -11.13 -50.88 3.77
CA GLY A 109 -12.10 -50.59 4.83
C GLY A 109 -12.98 -49.41 4.44
N SER A 110 -13.91 -49.01 5.31
CA SER A 110 -14.74 -47.81 5.07
C SER A 110 -13.90 -46.53 4.99
N LEU A 111 -14.48 -45.43 4.48
CA LEU A 111 -13.84 -44.11 4.48
C LEU A 111 -13.50 -43.64 5.91
N GLU A 112 -14.34 -43.96 6.89
CA GLU A 112 -14.12 -43.61 8.30
C GLU A 112 -12.90 -44.34 8.89
N GLN A 113 -12.75 -45.63 8.60
CA GLN A 113 -11.54 -46.37 8.98
C GLN A 113 -10.29 -45.81 8.31
N ALA A 114 -10.42 -45.26 7.10
CA ALA A 114 -9.32 -44.61 6.38
C ALA A 114 -8.85 -43.33 7.11
N LEU A 115 -9.77 -42.52 7.64
CA LEU A 115 -9.43 -41.33 8.42
C LEU A 115 -8.59 -41.63 9.66
N GLN A 116 -8.84 -42.75 10.35
CA GLN A 116 -8.07 -43.15 11.53
C GLN A 116 -6.62 -43.53 11.21
N GLN A 117 -6.30 -43.72 9.93
CA GLN A 117 -5.00 -44.19 9.47
C GLN A 117 -4.21 -43.10 8.76
N MET A 118 -4.63 -41.82 8.78
CA MET A 118 -4.01 -40.77 7.98
C MET A 118 -2.49 -40.60 8.24
N PRO A 119 -1.68 -40.30 7.21
CA PRO A 119 -0.22 -40.22 7.32
C PRO A 119 0.29 -39.26 8.39
N ILE A 120 -0.48 -38.24 8.75
CA ILE A 120 -0.12 -37.27 9.80
C ILE A 120 0.27 -37.94 11.13
N ARG A 121 -0.27 -39.13 11.43
CA ARG A 121 0.08 -39.91 12.64
C ARG A 121 1.54 -40.34 12.71
N HIS A 122 2.25 -40.34 11.58
CA HIS A 122 3.67 -40.65 11.52
C HIS A 122 4.54 -39.45 11.90
N ILE A 123 3.97 -38.24 11.96
CA ILE A 123 4.70 -37.01 12.19
C ILE A 123 4.85 -36.78 13.70
N PRO A 124 6.05 -36.43 14.19
CA PRO A 124 6.26 -36.22 15.62
C PRO A 124 5.36 -35.12 16.17
N GLU A 125 4.67 -35.40 17.28
CA GLU A 125 3.82 -34.41 17.96
C GLU A 125 4.61 -33.17 18.37
N SER A 126 5.87 -33.34 18.78
CA SER A 126 6.76 -32.22 19.09
C SER A 126 6.96 -31.32 17.87
N TRP A 127 7.20 -31.87 16.69
CA TRP A 127 7.35 -31.07 15.46
C TRP A 127 6.05 -30.35 15.10
N LEU A 128 4.90 -31.02 15.21
CA LEU A 128 3.60 -30.39 14.98
C LEU A 128 3.31 -29.24 15.96
N ALA A 129 3.69 -29.39 17.23
CA ALA A 129 3.54 -28.35 18.23
C ALA A 129 4.34 -27.08 17.91
N HIS A 130 5.50 -27.20 17.25
CA HIS A 130 6.27 -26.04 16.80
C HIS A 130 5.56 -25.24 15.69
N LEU A 131 4.56 -25.83 15.01
CA LEU A 131 3.76 -25.15 13.99
C LEU A 131 2.52 -24.43 14.57
N GLN A 132 2.37 -24.39 15.89
CA GLN A 132 1.21 -23.76 16.52
C GLN A 132 1.06 -22.31 16.07
N GLY A 133 -0.14 -21.97 15.60
CA GLY A 133 -0.47 -20.63 15.06
C GLY A 133 -0.04 -20.38 13.62
N GLN A 134 0.69 -21.31 12.98
CA GLN A 134 1.24 -21.13 11.63
C GLN A 134 0.53 -22.00 10.58
N ILE A 135 -0.33 -22.94 10.95
CA ILE A 135 -1.06 -23.79 10.00
C ILE A 135 -2.24 -23.01 9.44
N LEU A 136 -2.14 -22.59 8.17
CA LEU A 136 -3.24 -21.95 7.44
C LEU A 136 -4.20 -22.98 6.85
N VAL A 137 -3.66 -24.11 6.39
CA VAL A 137 -4.45 -25.22 5.84
C VAL A 137 -3.97 -26.53 6.43
N ALA A 138 -4.92 -27.34 6.87
CA ALA A 138 -4.73 -28.74 7.20
C ALA A 138 -5.78 -29.54 6.43
N ALA A 139 -5.35 -30.48 5.61
CA ALA A 139 -6.23 -31.23 4.71
C ALA A 139 -5.93 -32.72 4.71
N HIS A 140 -6.99 -33.49 4.50
CA HIS A 140 -7.00 -34.94 4.46
C HIS A 140 -7.65 -35.38 3.16
N VAL A 141 -6.90 -36.11 2.33
CA VAL A 141 -7.40 -36.67 1.07
C VAL A 141 -7.40 -38.18 1.16
N ILE A 142 -8.58 -38.78 0.95
CA ILE A 142 -8.74 -40.22 0.78
C ILE A 142 -8.84 -40.47 -0.71
N LEU A 143 -7.81 -41.11 -1.28
CA LEU A 143 -7.82 -41.60 -2.65
C LEU A 143 -8.27 -43.07 -2.62
N ASP A 144 -9.51 -43.32 -3.02
CA ASP A 144 -10.16 -44.62 -2.98
C ASP A 144 -10.30 -45.21 -4.39
N ALA A 145 -10.29 -46.54 -4.52
CA ALA A 145 -10.50 -47.26 -5.78
C ALA A 145 -11.49 -48.43 -5.65
N ARG A 146 -12.19 -48.51 -4.51
CA ARG A 146 -13.17 -49.56 -4.25
C ARG A 146 -14.37 -49.36 -5.17
N LYS A 147 -14.82 -50.46 -5.76
CA LYS A 147 -16.06 -50.52 -6.54
C LYS A 147 -17.16 -51.09 -5.66
N ILE A 148 -17.83 -50.21 -4.93
CA ILE A 148 -18.98 -50.56 -4.08
C ILE A 148 -20.28 -50.01 -4.69
N PRO A 149 -21.46 -50.56 -4.33
CA PRO A 149 -22.75 -50.02 -4.75
C PRO A 149 -22.90 -48.52 -4.47
N ALA A 150 -23.66 -47.81 -5.31
CA ALA A 150 -23.82 -46.36 -5.20
C ALA A 150 -24.43 -45.95 -3.85
N ASP A 151 -25.42 -46.70 -3.36
CA ASP A 151 -26.12 -46.43 -2.10
C ASP A 151 -25.17 -46.57 -0.89
N ASP A 152 -24.30 -47.59 -0.91
CA ASP A 152 -23.28 -47.79 0.14
C ASP A 152 -22.24 -46.65 0.10
N TRP A 153 -21.83 -46.23 -1.09
CA TRP A 153 -20.90 -45.11 -1.29
C TRP A 153 -21.48 -43.79 -0.77
N GLU A 154 -22.74 -43.52 -1.10
CA GLU A 154 -23.43 -42.33 -0.62
C GLU A 154 -23.57 -42.35 0.92
N THR A 155 -23.89 -43.51 1.50
CA THR A 155 -23.96 -43.69 2.96
C THR A 155 -22.60 -43.44 3.62
N GLU A 156 -21.50 -43.99 3.09
CA GLU A 156 -20.15 -43.71 3.60
C GLU A 156 -19.79 -42.21 3.52
N LEU A 157 -20.15 -41.52 2.43
CA LEU A 157 -19.94 -40.07 2.28
C LEU A 157 -20.77 -39.27 3.29
N GLN A 158 -22.05 -39.59 3.46
CA GLN A 158 -22.94 -38.91 4.41
C GLN A 158 -22.40 -39.04 5.85
N HIS A 159 -21.90 -40.21 6.24
CA HIS A 159 -21.25 -40.41 7.54
C HIS A 159 -19.94 -39.61 7.67
N LEU A 160 -19.07 -39.67 6.66
CA LEU A 160 -17.77 -39.00 6.65
C LEU A 160 -17.91 -37.47 6.81
N PHE A 161 -18.90 -36.88 6.14
CA PHE A 161 -19.17 -35.45 6.11
C PHE A 161 -20.33 -35.03 7.02
N LYS A 162 -20.82 -35.94 7.89
CA LYS A 162 -21.86 -35.66 8.89
C LYS A 162 -23.14 -35.03 8.32
N GLY A 163 -23.52 -35.41 7.10
CA GLY A 163 -24.70 -34.89 6.40
C GLY A 163 -24.57 -33.46 5.88
N ASN A 164 -23.37 -32.87 5.86
CA ASN A 164 -23.13 -31.56 5.27
C ASN A 164 -23.42 -31.54 3.75
N THR A 165 -23.77 -30.37 3.22
CA THR A 165 -23.88 -30.18 1.77
C THR A 165 -22.51 -30.32 1.11
N LEU A 166 -22.40 -31.26 0.18
CA LEU A 166 -21.15 -31.53 -0.54
C LEU A 166 -21.08 -30.73 -1.84
N ALA A 167 -19.88 -30.26 -2.17
CA ALA A 167 -19.49 -30.00 -3.54
C ALA A 167 -18.93 -31.29 -4.15
N ALA A 168 -19.36 -31.61 -5.37
CA ALA A 168 -18.92 -32.82 -6.04
C ALA A 168 -18.88 -32.66 -7.56
N CYS A 169 -17.93 -33.33 -8.20
CA CYS A 169 -17.83 -33.36 -9.65
C CYS A 169 -17.18 -34.66 -10.13
N LYS A 170 -17.47 -35.03 -11.38
CA LYS A 170 -16.59 -35.92 -12.14
C LYS A 170 -15.52 -35.06 -12.80
N THR A 171 -14.33 -35.61 -12.95
CA THR A 171 -13.22 -34.95 -13.63
C THR A 171 -12.95 -35.65 -14.95
N MET A 172 -12.54 -34.90 -15.97
CA MET A 172 -12.09 -35.46 -17.26
C MET A 172 -10.92 -36.45 -17.17
N GLN A 173 -10.32 -36.59 -15.99
CA GLN A 173 -9.20 -37.50 -15.73
C GLN A 173 -9.66 -38.89 -15.25
N GLY A 174 -10.96 -39.20 -15.25
CA GLY A 174 -11.47 -40.50 -14.81
C GLY A 174 -11.56 -40.63 -13.28
N GLY A 175 -11.57 -39.50 -12.56
CA GLY A 175 -11.76 -39.45 -11.11
C GLY A 175 -13.02 -38.68 -10.74
N GLU A 176 -13.61 -39.03 -9.60
CA GLU A 176 -14.72 -38.29 -8.99
C GLU A 176 -14.27 -37.68 -7.66
N PHE A 177 -14.81 -36.51 -7.33
CA PHE A 177 -14.37 -35.70 -6.19
C PHE A 177 -15.55 -35.30 -5.31
N TRP A 178 -15.35 -35.31 -3.99
CA TRP A 178 -16.30 -34.81 -2.99
C TRP A 178 -15.61 -34.06 -1.84
N SER A 179 -16.21 -32.95 -1.41
CA SER A 179 -15.84 -32.24 -0.19
C SER A 179 -16.97 -31.32 0.29
N ASP A 180 -17.06 -31.10 1.60
CA ASP A 180 -17.85 -30.00 2.17
C ASP A 180 -17.05 -28.70 2.33
N PHE A 181 -15.73 -28.74 2.10
CA PHE A 181 -14.78 -27.63 2.31
C PHE A 181 -14.81 -27.05 3.73
N VAL A 182 -15.28 -27.82 4.71
CA VAL A 182 -15.36 -27.46 6.13
C VAL A 182 -14.08 -27.92 6.85
N VAL A 183 -13.66 -27.18 7.87
CA VAL A 183 -12.64 -27.65 8.83
C VAL A 183 -13.36 -28.48 9.89
N HIS A 184 -13.04 -29.77 9.96
CA HIS A 184 -13.69 -30.70 10.89
C HIS A 184 -13.11 -30.58 12.30
N ALA A 185 -13.67 -31.31 13.26
CA ALA A 185 -13.29 -31.22 14.69
C ALA A 185 -11.84 -31.63 14.98
N ASP A 186 -11.21 -32.37 14.08
CA ASP A 186 -9.78 -32.72 14.09
C ASP A 186 -8.88 -31.60 13.56
N GLY A 187 -9.47 -30.50 13.07
CA GLY A 187 -8.76 -29.38 12.46
C GLY A 187 -8.46 -29.57 10.96
N PHE A 188 -8.93 -30.66 10.34
CA PHE A 188 -8.63 -30.96 8.93
C PHE A 188 -9.86 -30.79 8.04
N SER A 189 -9.66 -30.20 6.86
CA SER A 189 -10.61 -30.32 5.76
C SER A 189 -10.51 -31.68 5.09
N ARG A 190 -11.63 -32.20 4.58
CA ARG A 190 -11.74 -33.56 4.06
C ARG A 190 -12.06 -33.56 2.58
N PHE A 191 -11.34 -34.39 1.85
CA PHE A 191 -11.46 -34.58 0.41
C PHE A 191 -11.51 -36.07 0.11
N VAL A 192 -12.47 -36.49 -0.70
CA VAL A 192 -12.52 -37.86 -1.20
C VAL A 192 -12.35 -37.81 -2.71
N ILE A 193 -11.40 -38.60 -3.21
CA ILE A 193 -11.20 -38.82 -4.64
C ILE A 193 -11.45 -40.30 -4.89
N ARG A 194 -12.40 -40.62 -5.77
CA ARG A 194 -12.61 -41.98 -6.24
C ARG A 194 -11.97 -42.16 -7.61
N ASP A 195 -11.07 -43.12 -7.70
CA ASP A 195 -10.53 -43.62 -8.96
C ASP A 195 -11.59 -44.46 -9.67
N VAL A 196 -12.10 -43.95 -10.79
CA VAL A 196 -13.03 -44.68 -11.65
C VAL A 196 -12.26 -45.32 -12.81
N GLU A 197 -11.49 -44.50 -13.54
CA GLU A 197 -10.66 -44.90 -14.69
C GLU A 197 -9.41 -44.01 -14.84
N MET A 198 -8.80 -43.59 -13.73
CA MET A 198 -7.58 -42.78 -13.78
C MET A 198 -6.40 -43.58 -14.34
N ARG A 199 -5.54 -42.90 -15.10
CA ARG A 199 -4.37 -43.44 -15.78
C ARG A 199 -3.10 -42.75 -15.32
N ALA A 200 -2.04 -43.55 -15.15
CA ALA A 200 -0.70 -43.07 -14.87
C ALA A 200 -0.68 -42.03 -13.72
N GLN A 201 -0.20 -40.82 -13.98
CA GLN A 201 -0.05 -39.75 -12.98
C GLN A 201 -1.31 -38.90 -12.77
N GLN A 202 -2.49 -39.31 -13.27
CA GLN A 202 -3.73 -38.53 -13.14
C GLN A 202 -4.14 -38.30 -11.68
N ALA A 203 -4.10 -39.33 -10.84
CA ALA A 203 -4.44 -39.20 -9.42
C ALA A 203 -3.57 -38.16 -8.70
N GLY A 204 -2.25 -38.20 -8.93
CA GLY A 204 -1.30 -37.21 -8.42
C GLY A 204 -1.62 -35.77 -8.80
N ARG A 205 -1.95 -35.54 -10.09
CA ARG A 205 -2.34 -34.21 -10.59
C ARG A 205 -3.65 -33.74 -10.01
N LEU A 206 -4.65 -34.61 -9.93
CA LEU A 206 -5.95 -34.29 -9.37
C LEU A 206 -5.84 -33.93 -7.88
N THR A 207 -5.16 -34.78 -7.09
CA THR A 207 -4.91 -34.50 -5.68
C THR A 207 -4.17 -33.18 -5.47
N GLN A 208 -3.10 -32.92 -6.24
CA GLN A 208 -2.37 -31.66 -6.14
C GLN A 208 -3.26 -30.46 -6.46
N ARG A 209 -4.09 -30.52 -7.51
CA ARG A 209 -5.00 -29.43 -7.86
C ARG A 209 -6.03 -29.15 -6.76
N ILE A 210 -6.58 -30.19 -6.16
CA ILE A 210 -7.53 -30.04 -5.04
C ILE A 210 -6.86 -29.38 -3.84
N LEU A 211 -5.65 -29.83 -3.48
CA LEU A 211 -4.88 -29.21 -2.40
C LEU A 211 -4.51 -27.76 -2.74
N GLU A 212 -4.13 -27.46 -3.98
CA GLU A 212 -3.88 -26.09 -4.43
C GLU A 212 -5.13 -25.21 -4.38
N ILE A 213 -6.31 -25.72 -4.76
CA ILE A 213 -7.59 -24.99 -4.59
C ILE A 213 -7.82 -24.67 -3.11
N GLU A 214 -7.60 -25.64 -2.22
CA GLU A 214 -7.76 -25.46 -0.78
C GLU A 214 -6.76 -24.45 -0.19
N THR A 215 -5.48 -24.56 -0.54
CA THR A 215 -4.46 -23.64 -0.04
C THR A 215 -4.67 -22.23 -0.60
N TYR A 216 -4.89 -22.11 -1.91
CA TYR A 216 -5.03 -20.80 -2.55
C TYR A 216 -6.35 -20.11 -2.20
N ARG A 217 -7.45 -20.82 -1.92
CA ARG A 217 -8.67 -20.16 -1.41
C ARG A 217 -8.43 -19.52 -0.05
N MET A 218 -7.68 -20.19 0.83
CA MET A 218 -7.37 -19.67 2.15
C MET A 218 -6.40 -18.49 2.08
N MET A 219 -5.36 -18.59 1.23
CA MET A 219 -4.46 -17.47 0.94
C MET A 219 -5.19 -16.26 0.34
N ALA A 220 -6.15 -16.49 -0.56
CA ALA A 220 -6.98 -15.44 -1.12
C ALA A 220 -7.80 -14.75 -0.01
N LEU A 221 -8.43 -15.53 0.88
CA LEU A 221 -9.28 -15.03 1.95
C LEU A 221 -8.55 -14.23 3.04
N LEU A 222 -7.21 -14.30 3.14
CA LEU A 222 -6.44 -13.47 4.08
C LEU A 222 -6.64 -11.96 3.86
N GLY A 223 -7.07 -11.52 2.68
CA GLY A 223 -7.41 -10.12 2.40
C GLY A 223 -8.74 -9.66 2.98
N LEU A 224 -9.68 -10.58 3.24
CA LEU A 224 -11.03 -10.21 3.69
C LEU A 224 -11.05 -9.55 5.08
N PRO A 225 -10.37 -10.08 6.12
CA PRO A 225 -10.31 -9.40 7.42
C PRO A 225 -9.68 -8.01 7.33
N ILE A 226 -8.69 -7.83 6.45
CA ILE A 226 -8.08 -6.52 6.19
C ILE A 226 -9.10 -5.58 5.56
N ALA A 227 -9.83 -6.01 4.53
CA ALA A 227 -10.88 -5.22 3.90
C ALA A 227 -11.94 -4.77 4.93
N GLN A 228 -12.39 -5.68 5.79
CA GLN A 228 -13.37 -5.41 6.84
C GLN A 228 -12.86 -4.39 7.87
N LYS A 229 -11.58 -4.49 8.29
CA LYS A 229 -10.94 -3.57 9.24
C LYS A 229 -10.68 -2.18 8.62
N THR A 230 -10.32 -2.13 7.35
CA THR A 230 -9.98 -0.89 6.62
C THR A 230 -11.23 -0.10 6.22
N THR A 231 -12.35 -0.77 5.95
CA THR A 231 -13.62 -0.13 5.56
C THR A 231 -14.06 1.02 6.48
N PRO A 232 -14.19 0.85 7.82
CA PRO A 232 -14.59 1.95 8.70
C PRO A 232 -13.56 3.09 8.73
N GLN A 233 -12.27 2.79 8.52
CA GLN A 233 -11.22 3.80 8.49
C GLN A 233 -11.31 4.65 7.22
N LEU A 234 -11.61 4.03 6.06
CA LEU A 234 -11.89 4.75 4.83
C LEU A 234 -13.15 5.61 4.93
N ASN A 235 -14.23 5.11 5.57
CA ASN A 235 -15.42 5.91 5.83
C ASN A 235 -15.09 7.18 6.63
N ALA A 236 -14.26 7.06 7.68
CA ALA A 236 -13.85 8.21 8.48
C ALA A 236 -13.01 9.21 7.68
N ILE A 237 -12.07 8.73 6.85
CA ILE A 237 -11.26 9.60 5.98
C ILE A 237 -12.13 10.33 4.96
N GLU A 238 -13.08 9.62 4.33
CA GLU A 238 -13.99 10.21 3.35
C GLU A 238 -14.90 11.27 3.97
N ASN A 239 -15.46 11.01 5.16
CA ASN A 239 -16.26 12.00 5.88
C ASN A 239 -15.45 13.26 6.21
N SER A 240 -14.23 13.10 6.73
CA SER A 240 -13.35 14.25 7.01
C SER A 240 -12.95 15.01 5.73
N LEU A 241 -12.82 14.33 4.58
CA LEU A 241 -12.58 14.99 3.31
C LEU A 241 -13.80 15.79 2.84
N VAL A 242 -15.01 15.27 3.04
CA VAL A 242 -16.26 16.00 2.74
C VAL A 242 -16.38 17.24 3.62
N GLU A 243 -16.13 17.13 4.92
CA GLU A 243 -16.12 18.27 5.86
C GLU A 243 -15.12 19.35 5.43
N LEU A 244 -13.91 18.92 5.03
CA LEU A 244 -12.87 19.83 4.56
C LEU A 244 -13.27 20.52 3.25
N ALA A 245 -13.85 19.78 2.30
CA ALA A 245 -14.34 20.34 1.05
C ALA A 245 -15.46 21.38 1.28
N SER A 246 -16.38 21.12 2.21
CA SER A 246 -17.42 22.09 2.59
C SER A 246 -16.82 23.36 3.20
N ALA A 247 -15.83 23.24 4.10
CA ALA A 247 -15.16 24.39 4.70
C ALA A 247 -14.37 25.23 3.66
N MET A 248 -13.82 24.59 2.63
CA MET A 248 -13.20 25.30 1.50
C MET A 248 -14.21 26.14 0.72
N VAL A 249 -15.41 25.62 0.48
CA VAL A 249 -16.48 26.35 -0.23
C VAL A 249 -17.03 27.50 0.62
N GLU A 250 -17.26 27.28 1.92
CA GLU A 250 -17.71 28.35 2.83
C GLU A 250 -16.70 29.50 2.92
N SER A 251 -15.41 29.18 2.96
CA SER A 251 -14.35 30.20 2.93
C SER A 251 -14.20 30.91 1.58
N ASP A 252 -14.61 30.30 0.46
CA ASP A 252 -14.69 31.00 -0.83
C ASP A 252 -15.85 32.00 -0.88
N HIS A 253 -16.99 31.70 -0.24
CA HIS A 253 -18.12 32.63 -0.19
C HIS A 253 -17.89 33.82 0.75
N ALA A 254 -17.08 33.66 1.79
CA ALA A 254 -16.67 34.75 2.67
C ALA A 254 -15.72 35.76 2.00
N ASN A 255 -15.07 35.36 0.89
CA ASN A 255 -14.07 36.16 0.17
C ASN A 255 -14.66 37.34 -0.64
N ASP A 256 -15.99 37.48 -0.70
CA ASP A 256 -16.67 38.56 -1.45
C ASP A 256 -16.78 39.87 -0.62
N GLY A 257 -16.25 39.92 0.61
CA GLY A 257 -16.32 41.11 1.45
C GLY A 257 -15.32 41.14 2.60
N HIS A 258 -14.16 41.75 2.36
CA HIS A 258 -13.10 42.11 3.32
C HIS A 258 -12.20 40.96 3.82
N LEU A 259 -10.94 40.97 3.34
CA LEU A 259 -9.84 40.17 3.88
C LEU A 259 -9.56 40.55 5.34
N SER A 260 -9.77 39.60 6.24
CA SER A 260 -9.43 39.70 7.67
C SER A 260 -8.19 38.87 8.01
N ASP A 261 -7.40 39.31 8.98
CA ASP A 261 -6.17 38.60 9.43
C ASP A 261 -6.41 37.14 9.88
N HIS A 262 -7.66 36.76 10.14
CA HIS A 262 -8.06 35.40 10.52
C HIS A 262 -8.12 34.40 9.33
N GLU A 263 -8.06 34.86 8.08
CA GLU A 263 -8.16 33.99 6.90
C GLU A 263 -6.93 33.12 6.68
N GLY A 264 -5.73 33.68 6.87
CA GLY A 264 -4.48 32.95 6.66
C GLY A 264 -4.30 31.78 7.64
N ASP A 265 -4.79 31.91 8.87
CA ASP A 265 -4.75 30.83 9.87
C ASP A 265 -5.82 29.76 9.61
N SER A 266 -6.99 30.15 9.09
CA SER A 266 -8.03 29.19 8.67
C SER A 266 -7.55 28.29 7.52
N GLU A 267 -6.93 28.88 6.49
CA GLU A 267 -6.40 28.11 5.36
C GLU A 267 -5.23 27.21 5.75
N ARG A 268 -4.33 27.67 6.64
CA ARG A 268 -3.27 26.83 7.21
C ARG A 268 -3.84 25.63 7.97
N HIS A 269 -4.91 25.85 8.73
CA HIS A 269 -5.57 24.76 9.45
C HIS A 269 -6.20 23.72 8.51
N LEU A 270 -6.79 24.17 7.39
CA LEU A 270 -7.28 23.25 6.33
C LEU A 270 -6.12 22.46 5.69
N LEU A 271 -4.97 23.11 5.45
CA LEU A 271 -3.77 22.46 4.92
C LEU A 271 -3.20 21.39 5.88
N GLU A 272 -3.20 21.67 7.18
CA GLU A 272 -2.80 20.69 8.21
C GLU A 272 -3.75 19.48 8.21
N LYS A 273 -5.06 19.72 8.18
CA LYS A 273 -6.07 18.64 8.13
C LYS A 273 -5.89 17.75 6.90
N ILE A 274 -5.71 18.33 5.72
CA ILE A 274 -5.55 17.52 4.50
C ILE A 274 -4.23 16.75 4.49
N THR A 275 -3.16 17.33 5.04
CA THR A 275 -1.86 16.65 5.19
C THR A 275 -2.01 15.45 6.12
N HIS A 276 -2.77 15.57 7.22
CA HIS A 276 -3.10 14.44 8.09
C HIS A 276 -3.95 13.37 7.38
N LEU A 277 -4.92 13.75 6.55
CA LEU A 277 -5.69 12.80 5.75
C LEU A 277 -4.81 12.07 4.73
N ALA A 278 -3.89 12.79 4.06
CA ALA A 278 -2.91 12.22 3.14
C ALA A 278 -2.01 11.19 3.83
N ALA A 279 -1.47 11.53 5.01
CA ALA A 279 -0.65 10.61 5.78
C ALA A 279 -1.43 9.35 6.22
N ARG A 280 -2.71 9.51 6.61
CA ARG A 280 -3.57 8.38 7.00
C ARG A 280 -3.86 7.44 5.83
N ILE A 281 -4.23 7.96 4.67
CA ILE A 281 -4.52 7.13 3.49
C ILE A 281 -3.26 6.45 2.96
N GLU A 282 -2.12 7.14 2.98
CA GLU A 282 -0.82 6.60 2.56
C GLU A 282 -0.41 5.44 3.47
N LYS A 283 -0.54 5.60 4.78
CA LYS A 283 -0.29 4.52 5.75
C LYS A 283 -1.13 3.29 5.44
N LEU A 284 -2.45 3.45 5.23
CA LEU A 284 -3.33 2.33 4.88
C LEU A 284 -2.94 1.68 3.56
N SER A 285 -2.47 2.47 2.61
CA SER A 285 -2.00 1.97 1.33
C SER A 285 -0.77 1.10 1.46
N LEU A 286 0.24 1.57 2.18
CA LEU A 286 1.47 0.82 2.42
C LEU A 286 1.21 -0.47 3.22
N GLU A 287 0.30 -0.44 4.20
CA GLU A 287 -0.03 -1.61 5.02
C GLU A 287 -0.82 -2.68 4.27
N ASN A 288 -1.74 -2.30 3.38
CA ASN A 288 -2.73 -3.22 2.83
C ASN A 288 -2.47 -3.67 1.38
N ASN A 289 -1.75 -2.87 0.58
CA ASN A 289 -1.63 -3.07 -0.87
C ASN A 289 -1.06 -4.47 -1.21
N TYR A 290 0.00 -4.88 -0.52
CA TYR A 290 0.59 -6.21 -0.72
C TYR A 290 -0.45 -7.32 -0.55
N ARG A 291 -1.24 -7.29 0.54
CA ARG A 291 -2.22 -8.36 0.80
C ARG A 291 -3.36 -8.34 -0.21
N PHE A 292 -3.90 -7.19 -0.60
CA PHE A 292 -4.96 -7.14 -1.62
C PHE A 292 -4.47 -7.65 -2.98
N SER A 293 -3.26 -7.24 -3.39
CA SER A 293 -2.62 -7.73 -4.61
C SER A 293 -2.39 -9.25 -4.57
N ALA A 294 -1.88 -9.77 -3.45
CA ALA A 294 -1.68 -11.20 -3.24
C ALA A 294 -3.02 -11.97 -3.27
N SER A 295 -4.04 -11.49 -2.56
CA SER A 295 -5.38 -12.08 -2.53
C SER A 295 -5.97 -12.24 -3.93
N LYS A 296 -5.84 -11.20 -4.77
CA LYS A 296 -6.29 -11.22 -6.17
C LYS A 296 -5.51 -12.24 -7.02
N ALA A 297 -4.21 -12.34 -6.82
CA ALA A 297 -3.38 -13.32 -7.50
C ALA A 297 -3.77 -14.77 -7.12
N TYR A 298 -3.93 -15.06 -5.82
CA TYR A 298 -4.37 -16.39 -5.38
C TYR A 298 -5.78 -16.73 -5.84
N PHE A 299 -6.71 -15.76 -5.84
CA PHE A 299 -8.04 -15.99 -6.40
C PHE A 299 -7.99 -16.40 -7.88
N SER A 300 -7.12 -15.75 -8.66
CA SER A 300 -6.90 -16.12 -10.06
C SER A 300 -6.34 -17.53 -10.20
N LEU A 301 -5.44 -17.95 -9.29
CA LEU A 301 -4.93 -19.33 -9.25
C LEU A 301 -6.03 -20.34 -8.91
N VAL A 302 -6.92 -20.04 -7.96
CA VAL A 302 -8.07 -20.90 -7.64
C VAL A 302 -8.94 -21.12 -8.88
N LEU A 303 -9.30 -20.04 -9.59
CA LEU A 303 -10.12 -20.14 -10.80
C LEU A 303 -9.44 -20.99 -11.88
N ALA A 304 -8.14 -20.78 -12.11
CA ALA A 304 -7.37 -21.57 -13.06
C ALA A 304 -7.35 -23.07 -12.71
N ARG A 305 -7.21 -23.41 -11.42
CA ARG A 305 -7.23 -24.81 -10.97
C ARG A 305 -8.60 -25.46 -11.09
N ILE A 306 -9.67 -24.72 -10.81
CA ILE A 306 -11.04 -25.19 -11.02
C ILE A 306 -11.29 -25.45 -12.52
N GLU A 307 -10.90 -24.54 -13.40
CA GLU A 307 -11.03 -24.72 -14.86
C GLU A 307 -10.26 -25.97 -15.34
N GLU A 308 -9.06 -26.17 -14.79
CA GLU A 308 -8.22 -27.33 -15.08
C GLU A 308 -8.82 -28.67 -14.63
N LEU A 309 -9.73 -28.70 -13.64
CA LEU A 309 -10.45 -29.92 -13.24
C LEU A 309 -11.32 -30.44 -14.39
N ARG A 310 -11.79 -29.53 -15.26
CA ARG A 310 -12.77 -29.81 -16.32
C ARG A 310 -13.96 -30.59 -15.74
N GLU A 311 -14.65 -29.93 -14.83
CA GLU A 311 -15.72 -30.53 -14.04
C GLU A 311 -16.90 -30.94 -14.90
N GLU A 312 -17.39 -32.14 -14.65
CA GLU A 312 -18.70 -32.61 -15.09
C GLU A 312 -19.62 -32.79 -13.87
N ARG A 313 -20.91 -32.49 -14.08
CA ARG A 313 -21.89 -32.50 -13.01
C ARG A 313 -22.18 -33.92 -12.51
N LEU A 314 -22.12 -34.09 -11.19
CA LEU A 314 -22.80 -35.17 -10.48
C LEU A 314 -24.22 -34.70 -10.12
N GLN A 315 -25.26 -35.43 -10.52
CA GLN A 315 -26.65 -35.00 -10.31
C GLN A 315 -26.94 -34.79 -8.82
N GLY A 316 -27.69 -33.72 -8.52
CA GLY A 316 -28.10 -33.38 -7.15
C GLY A 316 -27.05 -32.62 -6.32
N LEU A 317 -25.81 -32.46 -6.81
CA LEU A 317 -24.72 -31.78 -6.08
C LEU A 317 -24.18 -30.57 -6.86
N PRO A 318 -23.80 -29.47 -6.17
CA PRO A 318 -23.09 -28.36 -6.79
C PRO A 318 -21.66 -28.76 -7.17
N MET A 319 -21.18 -28.26 -8.31
CA MET A 319 -19.77 -28.43 -8.71
C MET A 319 -18.85 -27.54 -7.86
N VAL A 320 -17.54 -27.76 -7.89
CA VAL A 320 -16.57 -26.94 -7.15
C VAL A 320 -16.61 -25.50 -7.65
N ALA A 321 -16.73 -25.28 -8.96
CA ALA A 321 -16.90 -23.95 -9.54
C ALA A 321 -18.10 -23.21 -8.94
N GLU A 322 -19.27 -23.84 -8.90
CA GLU A 322 -20.51 -23.24 -8.36
C GLU A 322 -20.39 -22.96 -6.86
N PHE A 323 -19.77 -23.89 -6.13
CA PHE A 323 -19.55 -23.76 -4.69
C PHE A 323 -18.62 -22.58 -4.39
N MET A 324 -17.52 -22.46 -5.13
CA MET A 324 -16.52 -21.40 -4.96
C MET A 324 -17.03 -20.05 -5.46
N ASP A 325 -17.76 -20.00 -6.56
CA ASP A 325 -18.33 -18.76 -7.09
C ASP A 325 -19.23 -18.07 -6.05
N ARG A 326 -20.10 -18.83 -5.40
CA ARG A 326 -21.04 -18.30 -4.41
C ARG A 326 -20.39 -17.89 -3.08
N ARG A 327 -19.24 -18.46 -2.71
CA ARG A 327 -18.64 -18.32 -1.36
C ARG A 327 -17.32 -17.56 -1.33
N LEU A 328 -16.52 -17.65 -2.39
CA LEU A 328 -15.23 -17.00 -2.49
C LEU A 328 -15.32 -15.64 -3.22
N ARG A 329 -16.10 -15.55 -4.31
CA ARG A 329 -16.19 -14.32 -5.11
C ARG A 329 -16.66 -13.10 -4.32
N PRO A 330 -17.69 -13.18 -3.45
CA PRO A 330 -18.12 -12.00 -2.68
C PRO A 330 -17.02 -11.43 -1.77
N ALA A 331 -16.19 -12.30 -1.17
CA ALA A 331 -15.04 -11.88 -0.37
C ALA A 331 -14.01 -11.15 -1.23
N MET A 332 -13.74 -11.64 -2.44
CA MET A 332 -12.79 -11.01 -3.36
C MET A 332 -13.30 -9.68 -3.89
N ASN A 333 -14.58 -9.59 -4.24
CA ASN A 333 -15.22 -8.33 -4.63
C ASN A 333 -15.12 -7.28 -3.52
N THR A 334 -15.19 -7.70 -2.25
CA THR A 334 -15.01 -6.80 -1.10
C THR A 334 -13.57 -6.27 -1.03
N CYS A 335 -12.57 -7.14 -1.24
CA CYS A 335 -11.17 -6.73 -1.28
C CYS A 335 -10.90 -5.75 -2.43
N ASP A 336 -11.39 -6.05 -3.63
CA ASP A 336 -11.26 -5.18 -4.80
C ASP A 336 -11.95 -3.82 -4.58
N ALA A 337 -13.15 -3.81 -4.00
CA ALA A 337 -13.89 -2.58 -3.71
C ALA A 337 -13.13 -1.68 -2.72
N VAL A 338 -12.58 -2.25 -1.64
CA VAL A 338 -11.79 -1.50 -0.65
C VAL A 338 -10.50 -0.97 -1.26
N SER A 339 -9.77 -1.78 -2.03
CA SER A 339 -8.54 -1.34 -2.71
C SER A 339 -8.81 -0.19 -3.68
N ASN A 340 -9.83 -0.34 -4.53
CA ASN A 340 -10.21 0.71 -5.49
C ASN A 340 -10.64 1.99 -4.79
N ARG A 341 -11.41 1.88 -3.69
CA ARG A 341 -11.85 3.02 -2.89
C ARG A 341 -10.68 3.75 -2.24
N GLN A 342 -9.70 3.01 -1.72
CA GLN A 342 -8.49 3.57 -1.13
C GLN A 342 -7.70 4.39 -2.15
N GLU A 343 -7.48 3.84 -3.35
CA GLU A 343 -6.80 4.59 -4.42
C GLU A 343 -7.59 5.83 -4.87
N ALA A 344 -8.91 5.72 -4.98
CA ALA A 344 -9.76 6.84 -5.35
C ALA A 344 -9.69 7.97 -4.31
N LEU A 345 -9.72 7.63 -3.01
CA LEU A 345 -9.56 8.60 -1.93
C LEU A 345 -8.17 9.23 -1.92
N ALA A 346 -7.11 8.46 -2.13
CA ALA A 346 -5.75 8.99 -2.23
C ALA A 346 -5.62 10.03 -3.36
N ARG A 347 -6.18 9.73 -4.55
CA ARG A 347 -6.21 10.68 -5.67
C ARG A 347 -7.01 11.95 -5.35
N ARG A 348 -8.17 11.82 -4.71
CA ARG A 348 -9.00 12.98 -4.31
C ARG A 348 -8.30 13.85 -3.27
N ILE A 349 -7.69 13.25 -2.26
CA ILE A 349 -6.93 13.97 -1.22
C ILE A 349 -5.73 14.70 -1.83
N ALA A 350 -4.98 14.04 -2.71
CA ALA A 350 -3.84 14.67 -3.40
C ALA A 350 -4.30 15.90 -4.21
N HIS A 351 -5.38 15.77 -4.97
CA HIS A 351 -5.94 16.88 -5.74
C HIS A 351 -6.40 18.05 -4.84
N SER A 352 -7.17 17.77 -3.79
CA SER A 352 -7.62 18.80 -2.84
C SER A 352 -6.43 19.47 -2.11
N ASN A 353 -5.35 18.73 -1.85
CA ASN A 353 -4.13 19.28 -1.25
C ASN A 353 -3.42 20.25 -2.21
N ASP A 354 -3.34 19.91 -3.49
CA ASP A 354 -2.75 20.79 -4.50
C ASP A 354 -3.55 22.09 -4.67
N LEU A 355 -4.89 22.00 -4.62
CA LEU A 355 -5.76 23.18 -4.65
C LEU A 355 -5.56 24.08 -3.42
N LEU A 356 -5.56 23.50 -2.21
CA LEU A 356 -5.30 24.25 -0.97
C LEU A 356 -3.93 24.91 -0.96
N ARG A 357 -2.89 24.19 -1.38
CA ARG A 357 -1.53 24.74 -1.47
C ARG A 357 -1.46 25.91 -2.44
N THR A 358 -2.15 25.81 -3.58
CA THR A 358 -2.23 26.91 -4.56
C THR A 358 -2.94 28.12 -3.97
N ARG A 359 -4.07 27.90 -3.27
CA ARG A 359 -4.84 28.96 -2.61
C ARG A 359 -4.03 29.68 -1.53
N VAL A 360 -3.38 28.94 -0.62
CA VAL A 360 -2.48 29.50 0.40
C VAL A 360 -1.36 30.32 -0.23
N GLY A 361 -0.79 29.84 -1.35
CA GLY A 361 0.22 30.58 -2.10
C GLY A 361 -0.30 31.94 -2.60
N ILE A 362 -1.51 31.98 -3.17
CA ILE A 362 -2.15 33.22 -3.64
C ILE A 362 -2.40 34.19 -2.48
N VAL A 363 -2.92 33.70 -1.35
CA VAL A 363 -3.18 34.55 -0.16
C VAL A 363 -1.87 35.13 0.40
N GLN A 364 -0.80 34.34 0.46
CA GLN A 364 0.52 34.84 0.88
C GLN A 364 1.09 35.89 -0.09
N GLU A 365 0.94 35.71 -1.40
CA GLU A 365 1.35 36.70 -2.40
C GLU A 365 0.55 38.00 -2.28
N MET A 366 -0.76 37.91 -2.06
CA MET A 366 -1.62 39.08 -1.84
C MET A 366 -1.22 39.85 -0.58
N GLN A 367 -0.96 39.17 0.54
CA GLN A 367 -0.46 39.79 1.77
C GLN A 367 0.89 40.48 1.55
N ASN A 368 1.84 39.82 0.90
CA ASN A 368 3.14 40.39 0.56
C ASN A 368 2.99 41.67 -0.28
N ARG A 369 2.11 41.65 -1.28
CA ARG A 369 1.82 42.82 -2.12
C ARG A 369 1.23 43.97 -1.31
N GLN A 370 0.31 43.70 -0.39
CA GLN A 370 -0.31 44.71 0.46
C GLN A 370 0.69 45.34 1.43
N ILE A 371 1.59 44.54 2.01
CA ILE A 371 2.70 45.04 2.84
C ILE A 371 3.58 46.00 2.03
N LEU A 372 4.00 45.61 0.82
CA LEU A 372 4.82 46.45 -0.05
C LEU A 372 4.11 47.76 -0.44
N GLN A 373 2.81 47.71 -0.73
CA GLN A 373 2.02 48.92 -1.01
C GLN A 373 1.95 49.86 0.21
N SER A 374 1.72 49.32 1.41
CA SER A 374 1.71 50.13 2.63
C SER A 374 3.08 50.76 2.92
N MET A 375 4.16 50.04 2.62
CA MET A 375 5.54 50.55 2.75
C MET A 375 5.79 51.69 1.76
N ASN A 376 5.40 51.53 0.50
CA ASN A 376 5.51 52.57 -0.52
C ASN A 376 4.69 53.82 -0.16
N ALA A 377 3.48 53.64 0.38
CA ALA A 377 2.64 54.76 0.82
C ALA A 377 3.28 55.54 1.98
N ARG A 378 3.84 54.83 2.98
CA ARG A 378 4.56 55.45 4.10
C ARG A 378 5.83 56.17 3.61
N ALA A 379 6.59 55.55 2.69
CA ALA A 379 7.77 56.16 2.09
C ALA A 379 7.41 57.44 1.31
N ALA A 380 6.31 57.43 0.56
CA ALA A 380 5.80 58.61 -0.13
C ALA A 380 5.40 59.73 0.85
N GLN A 381 4.73 59.39 1.95
CA GLN A 381 4.40 60.36 3.00
C GLN A 381 5.66 60.95 3.66
N GLN A 382 6.68 60.12 3.91
CA GLN A 382 7.97 60.59 4.44
C GLN A 382 8.66 61.55 3.47
N LEU A 383 8.63 61.25 2.17
CA LEU A 383 9.17 62.15 1.14
C LEU A 383 8.44 63.49 1.10
N HIS A 384 7.12 63.50 1.21
CA HIS A 384 6.33 64.74 1.23
C HIS A 384 6.62 65.59 2.47
N LEU A 385 6.74 64.97 3.65
CA LEU A 385 7.14 65.68 4.88
C LEU A 385 8.55 66.25 4.77
N GLN A 386 9.48 65.50 4.19
CA GLN A 386 10.84 65.97 3.96
C GLN A 386 10.87 67.18 3.01
N GLN A 387 10.11 67.14 1.90
CA GLN A 387 9.97 68.27 0.98
C GLN A 387 9.33 69.50 1.65
N ALA A 388 8.38 69.30 2.56
CA ALA A 388 7.78 70.40 3.33
C ALA A 388 8.81 71.05 4.28
N VAL A 389 9.66 70.25 4.94
CA VAL A 389 10.75 70.75 5.79
C VAL A 389 11.82 71.47 4.96
N GLU A 390 12.14 70.96 3.78
CA GLU A 390 13.05 71.63 2.84
C GLU A 390 12.51 73.01 2.44
N GLY A 391 11.21 73.12 2.12
CA GLY A 391 10.56 74.40 1.83
C GLY A 391 10.65 75.39 3.00
N LEU A 392 10.46 74.92 4.24
CA LEU A 392 10.61 75.75 5.44
C LEU A 392 12.07 76.18 5.68
N SER A 393 13.03 75.31 5.36
CA SER A 393 14.47 75.60 5.50
C SER A 393 14.92 76.76 4.59
N VAL A 394 14.33 76.89 3.40
CA VAL A 394 14.60 78.02 2.49
C VAL A 394 14.27 79.34 3.18
N ALA A 395 13.12 79.42 3.86
CA ALA A 395 12.70 80.61 4.58
C ALA A 395 13.61 80.91 5.77
N ALA A 396 13.94 79.89 6.57
CA ALA A 396 14.82 80.04 7.74
C ALA A 396 16.24 80.48 7.34
N ILE A 397 16.87 79.80 6.38
CA ILE A 397 18.21 80.12 5.87
C ILE A 397 18.23 81.53 5.28
N SER A 398 17.23 81.88 4.46
CA SER A 398 17.16 83.21 3.85
C SER A 398 17.05 84.31 4.90
N TYR A 399 16.23 84.11 5.95
CA TYR A 399 16.12 85.05 7.07
C TYR A 399 17.47 85.25 7.79
N TYR A 400 18.19 84.16 8.11
CA TYR A 400 19.49 84.25 8.76
C TYR A 400 20.56 84.93 7.88
N VAL A 401 20.60 84.62 6.58
CA VAL A 401 21.55 85.23 5.64
C VAL A 401 21.28 86.73 5.47
N ILE A 402 20.02 87.12 5.31
CA ILE A 402 19.62 88.54 5.23
C ILE A 402 19.99 89.26 6.54
N GLY A 403 19.75 88.63 7.69
CA GLY A 403 20.15 89.17 8.99
C GLY A 403 21.66 89.39 9.10
N LEU A 404 22.47 88.41 8.69
CA LEU A 404 23.93 88.51 8.70
C LEU A 404 24.44 89.64 7.80
N PHE A 405 23.92 89.74 6.58
CA PHE A 405 24.22 90.84 5.67
C PHE A 405 23.77 92.19 6.21
N GLY A 406 22.63 92.23 6.91
CA GLY A 406 22.16 93.44 7.60
C GLY A 406 23.15 93.93 8.65
N TYR A 407 23.77 93.03 9.43
CA TYR A 407 24.82 93.39 10.38
C TYR A 407 26.10 93.88 9.67
N VAL A 408 26.52 93.22 8.59
CA VAL A 408 27.67 93.64 7.78
C VAL A 408 27.44 95.00 7.14
N ALA A 409 26.24 95.26 6.59
CA ALA A 409 25.88 96.52 5.98
C ALA A 409 25.82 97.67 6.99
N LYS A 410 25.39 97.40 8.24
CA LYS A 410 25.46 98.37 9.35
C LYS A 410 26.91 98.69 9.73
N ALA A 411 27.78 97.67 9.84
CA ALA A 411 29.20 97.88 10.12
C ALA A 411 29.91 98.67 9.01
N ALA A 412 29.61 98.37 7.74
CA ALA A 412 30.15 99.10 6.59
C ALA A 412 29.64 100.55 6.49
N LYS A 413 28.43 100.83 7.02
CA LYS A 413 27.92 102.21 7.18
C LYS A 413 28.75 102.98 8.20
N GLU A 414 29.10 102.38 9.33
CA GLU A 414 29.93 103.03 10.36
C GLU A 414 31.36 103.33 9.87
N VAL A 415 31.88 102.53 8.93
CA VAL A 415 33.20 102.74 8.29
C VAL A 415 33.13 103.73 7.10
N GLY A 416 31.95 104.29 6.79
CA GLY A 416 31.77 105.35 5.77
C GLY A 416 31.68 104.85 4.33
N TRP A 417 31.54 103.54 4.11
CA TRP A 417 31.50 102.95 2.75
C TRP A 417 30.10 102.90 2.12
N LEU A 418 29.02 103.10 2.90
CA LEU A 418 27.64 103.02 2.41
C LEU A 418 26.78 104.18 2.93
N ALA A 419 26.21 104.98 2.02
CA ALA A 419 25.37 106.14 2.34
C ALA A 419 23.92 105.75 2.75
N HIS A 420 23.38 104.64 2.23
CA HIS A 420 22.00 104.21 2.47
C HIS A 420 21.90 102.68 2.73
N THR A 421 21.87 102.28 3.99
CA THR A 421 21.86 100.87 4.42
C THR A 421 20.52 100.17 4.13
N GLU A 422 19.41 100.90 4.20
CA GLU A 422 18.06 100.33 4.08
C GLU A 422 17.73 99.89 2.64
N SER A 423 18.15 100.66 1.64
CA SER A 423 17.97 100.30 0.23
C SER A 423 18.85 99.12 -0.20
N ALA A 424 20.09 99.03 0.34
CA ALA A 424 20.99 97.91 0.08
C ALA A 424 20.43 96.58 0.62
N VAL A 425 19.87 96.58 1.84
CA VAL A 425 19.23 95.40 2.41
C VAL A 425 17.96 95.03 1.63
N GLY A 426 17.13 96.01 1.26
CA GLY A 426 15.89 95.78 0.50
C GLY A 426 16.10 95.13 -0.87
N ILE A 427 17.13 95.56 -1.62
CA ILE A 427 17.49 94.96 -2.92
C ILE A 427 18.05 93.53 -2.75
N MET A 428 18.73 93.27 -1.63
CA MET A 428 19.38 91.99 -1.37
C MET A 428 18.38 90.88 -1.00
N VAL A 429 17.22 91.19 -0.42
CA VAL A 429 16.18 90.21 -0.06
C VAL A 429 15.76 89.32 -1.24
N PRO A 430 15.30 89.83 -2.39
CA PRO A 430 14.91 89.00 -3.53
C PRO A 430 16.10 88.23 -4.14
N VAL A 431 17.30 88.80 -4.11
CA VAL A 431 18.53 88.15 -4.61
C VAL A 431 18.89 86.94 -3.74
N VAL A 432 18.88 87.10 -2.41
CA VAL A 432 19.18 86.02 -1.46
C VAL A 432 18.11 84.92 -1.56
N LEU A 433 16.83 85.27 -1.52
CA LEU A 433 15.74 84.29 -1.68
C LEU A 433 15.85 83.51 -3.00
N GLY A 434 16.10 84.20 -4.11
CA GLY A 434 16.30 83.56 -5.41
C GLY A 434 17.53 82.65 -5.44
N SER A 435 18.65 83.09 -4.84
CA SER A 435 19.90 82.33 -4.82
C SER A 435 19.83 81.07 -3.93
N VAL A 436 19.23 81.17 -2.74
CA VAL A 436 19.06 80.04 -1.81
C VAL A 436 18.08 79.03 -2.40
N TRP A 437 16.97 79.48 -2.98
CA TRP A 437 16.02 78.61 -3.66
C TRP A 437 16.67 77.91 -4.87
N TRP A 438 17.41 78.64 -5.69
CA TRP A 438 18.10 78.06 -6.85
C TRP A 438 19.20 77.07 -6.45
N GLY A 439 19.98 77.39 -5.40
CA GLY A 439 21.03 76.53 -4.86
C GLY A 439 20.48 75.21 -4.32
N LEU A 440 19.42 75.28 -3.50
CA LEU A 440 18.74 74.08 -2.97
C LEU A 440 18.09 73.26 -4.10
N ARG A 441 17.48 73.91 -5.09
CA ARG A 441 16.90 73.22 -6.25
C ARG A 441 17.96 72.52 -7.10
N ARG A 442 19.14 73.12 -7.27
CA ARG A 442 20.28 72.55 -8.02
C ARG A 442 20.90 71.36 -7.29
N MET A 443 21.06 71.44 -5.97
CA MET A 443 21.53 70.31 -5.15
C MET A 443 20.60 69.10 -5.25
N HIS A 444 19.28 69.31 -5.16
CA HIS A 444 18.30 68.23 -5.32
C HIS A 444 18.36 67.59 -6.71
N HIS A 445 18.57 68.40 -7.76
CA HIS A 445 18.70 67.87 -9.11
C HIS A 445 19.95 67.00 -9.29
N ALA A 446 21.05 67.31 -8.57
CA ALA A 446 22.28 66.53 -8.60
C ALA A 446 22.16 65.20 -7.83
N ILE A 447 21.38 65.16 -6.75
CA ILE A 447 21.20 63.96 -5.91
C ILE A 447 20.24 62.96 -6.56
N LYS A 448 19.23 63.40 -7.33
CA LYS A 448 18.31 62.52 -8.09
C LYS A 448 18.94 61.80 -9.29
N LEU A 449 20.19 62.11 -9.65
CA LEU A 449 20.90 61.57 -10.83
C LEU A 449 21.96 60.51 -10.47
N LYS A 450 21.98 60.05 -9.22
CA LYS A 450 22.65 58.83 -8.75
C LYS A 450 21.59 57.88 -8.20
#